data_AF-A0A0S8J8E3-F1
#
_entry.id   AF-A0A0S8J8E3-F1
#
_cell.length_a   1.000
_cell.length_b   1.000
_cell.length_c   1.000
_cell.angle_alpha   90.00
_cell.angle_beta   90.00
_cell.angle_gamma   90.00
#
_symmetry.space_group_name_H-M   'P 1'
#
loop_
_entity.id
_entity.type
_entity.pdbx_description
1 polymer ?
#
loop_
_entity_poly.entity_id
_entity_poly.type
_entity_poly.pdbx_seq_one_letter_code
_entity_poly.pdbx_strand_id
1 'polypeptide(L)'
;DKLKVVRSNIPAITHIDYSARLQTVNKDDNPLYHGMISKFNEKHNCPVIINTSFNVRGEPIVCTPDDAYMCFMRTEMDYLIMGNYLLDKKDQKPLDSDIDWRKEFVLD
;
A
#
# COMPACT_ATOMS: atom_id res chain seq x y z
N ASP A 1 -5.43 -0.61 -26.53
CA ASP A 1 -5.51 0.82 -26.94
C ASP A 1 -6.07 1.78 -25.88
N LYS A 2 -7.16 1.45 -25.18
CA LYS A 2 -7.74 2.39 -24.18
C LYS A 2 -6.90 2.64 -22.92
N LEU A 3 -5.97 1.75 -22.54
CA LEU A 3 -5.19 1.87 -21.30
C LEU A 3 -4.19 3.04 -21.26
N LYS A 4 -3.74 3.54 -22.42
CA LYS A 4 -2.69 4.58 -22.49
C LYS A 4 -3.22 6.02 -22.63
N VAL A 5 -4.55 6.19 -22.57
CA VAL A 5 -5.17 7.52 -22.69
C VAL A 5 -5.28 8.16 -21.31
N VAL A 6 -4.68 9.34 -21.15
CA VAL A 6 -4.81 10.15 -19.93
C VAL A 6 -6.24 10.66 -19.83
N ARG A 7 -6.93 10.32 -18.74
CA ARG A 7 -8.36 10.63 -18.51
C ARG A 7 -8.60 11.59 -17.36
N SER A 8 -7.63 11.74 -16.46
CA SER A 8 -7.71 12.65 -15.32
C SER A 8 -6.30 13.06 -14.90
N ASN A 9 -6.23 14.04 -14.00
CA ASN A 9 -4.99 14.43 -13.34
C ASN A 9 -4.41 13.34 -12.41
N ILE A 10 -5.21 12.32 -12.06
CA ILE A 10 -4.82 11.20 -11.17
C ILE A 10 -5.23 9.86 -11.81
N PRO A 11 -4.59 9.47 -12.94
CA PRO A 11 -5.04 8.34 -13.75
C PRO A 11 -4.91 6.99 -13.03
N ALA A 12 -4.01 6.86 -12.06
CA ALA A 12 -3.74 5.60 -11.35
C ALA A 12 -4.94 5.06 -10.55
N ILE A 13 -5.91 5.91 -10.21
CA ILE A 13 -7.13 5.54 -9.46
C ILE A 13 -8.43 5.78 -10.24
N THR A 14 -8.33 6.24 -11.49
CA THR A 14 -9.51 6.63 -12.28
C THR A 14 -9.93 5.47 -13.19
N HIS A 15 -11.15 4.98 -13.02
CA HIS A 15 -11.73 3.95 -13.88
C HIS A 15 -12.01 4.49 -15.30
N ILE A 16 -12.26 3.59 -16.25
CA ILE A 16 -12.51 3.94 -17.67
C ILE A 16 -13.74 4.85 -17.82
N ASP A 17 -14.70 4.74 -16.91
CA ASP A 17 -15.93 5.53 -16.82
C ASP A 17 -15.77 6.83 -16.02
N TYR A 18 -14.53 7.22 -15.68
CA TYR A 18 -14.18 8.39 -14.88
C TYR A 18 -14.58 8.33 -13.40
N SER A 19 -15.01 7.17 -12.91
CA SER A 19 -15.30 6.98 -11.47
C SER A 19 -14.04 6.63 -10.66
N ALA A 20 -14.14 6.78 -9.34
CA ALA A 20 -13.15 6.32 -8.36
C ALA A 20 -13.86 5.91 -7.06
N ARG A 21 -13.28 4.97 -6.29
CA ARG A 21 -13.75 4.61 -4.95
C ARG A 21 -13.03 5.47 -3.92
N LEU A 22 -13.77 6.40 -3.30
CA LEU A 22 -13.20 7.38 -2.39
C LEU A 22 -13.32 6.94 -0.93
N GLN A 23 -12.28 7.20 -0.16
CA GLN A 23 -12.27 7.17 1.30
C GLN A 23 -11.84 8.56 1.79
N THR A 24 -12.72 9.26 2.49
CA THR A 24 -12.36 10.52 3.15
C THR A 24 -11.74 10.26 4.51
N VAL A 25 -10.68 10.99 4.84
CA VAL A 25 -9.96 10.86 6.11
C VAL A 25 -10.09 12.19 6.84
N ASN A 26 -10.75 12.19 8.00
CA ASN A 26 -10.86 13.37 8.84
C ASN A 26 -9.72 13.41 9.85
N LYS A 27 -9.31 14.63 10.22
CA LYS A 27 -8.28 14.85 11.23
C LYS A 27 -8.68 14.31 12.61
N ASP A 28 -9.96 14.40 12.96
CA ASP A 28 -10.46 13.98 14.27
C ASP A 28 -10.53 12.45 14.40
N ASP A 29 -10.76 11.74 13.28
CA ASP A 29 -10.86 10.28 13.23
C ASP A 29 -9.48 9.60 13.15
N ASN A 30 -8.55 10.16 12.35
CA ASN A 30 -7.21 9.60 12.17
C ASN A 30 -6.18 10.73 11.93
N PRO A 31 -5.72 11.40 13.00
CA PRO A 31 -4.86 12.58 12.88
C PRO A 31 -3.51 12.27 12.22
N LEU A 32 -2.96 11.07 12.44
CA LEU A 32 -1.69 10.66 11.85
C LEU A 32 -1.81 10.47 10.34
N TYR A 33 -2.82 9.74 9.89
CA TYR A 33 -3.03 9.48 8.46
C TYR A 33 -3.41 10.76 7.72
N HIS A 34 -4.27 11.60 8.32
CA HIS A 34 -4.58 12.94 7.80
C HIS A 34 -3.32 13.81 7.69
N GLY A 35 -2.48 13.82 8.72
CA GLY A 35 -1.22 14.57 8.73
C GLY A 35 -0.25 14.14 7.63
N MET A 36 -0.14 12.83 7.39
CA MET A 36 0.67 12.29 6.31
C MET A 36 0.15 12.72 4.93
N ILE A 37 -1.16 12.62 4.67
CA ILE A 37 -1.77 13.10 3.41
C ILE A 37 -1.58 14.60 3.24
N SER A 38 -1.69 15.38 4.33
CA SER A 38 -1.45 16.83 4.30
C SER A 38 0.00 17.16 3.90
N LYS A 39 0.99 16.44 4.46
CA LYS A 39 2.40 16.60 4.08
C LYS A 39 2.68 16.15 2.65
N PHE A 40 2.00 15.10 2.18
CA PHE A 40 2.07 14.69 0.79
C PHE A 40 1.52 15.79 -0.14
N ASN A 41 0.41 16.44 0.23
CA ASN A 41 -0.14 17.58 -0.49
C ASN A 41 0.80 18.79 -0.52
N GLU A 42 1.39 19.18 0.62
CA GLU A 42 2.37 20.29 0.67
C GLU A 42 3.53 20.08 -0.32
N LYS A 43 3.98 18.83 -0.48
CA LYS A 43 5.11 18.48 -1.34
C LYS A 43 4.74 18.30 -2.82
N HIS A 44 3.58 17.73 -3.10
CA HIS A 44 3.21 17.27 -4.45
C HIS A 44 1.98 17.97 -5.04
N ASN A 45 1.32 18.85 -4.29
CA ASN A 45 0.05 19.50 -4.66
C ASN A 45 -1.03 18.49 -5.08
N CYS A 46 -1.06 17.34 -4.41
CA CYS A 46 -2.01 16.25 -4.63
C CYS A 46 -2.44 15.71 -3.26
N PRO A 47 -3.63 16.04 -2.74
CA PRO A 47 -4.08 15.59 -1.41
C PRO A 47 -4.69 14.18 -1.44
N VAL A 48 -4.17 13.28 -2.28
CA VAL A 48 -4.73 11.94 -2.50
C VAL A 48 -3.59 10.93 -2.56
N ILE A 49 -3.79 9.80 -1.88
CA ILE A 49 -2.91 8.64 -1.92
C ILE A 49 -3.71 7.39 -2.29
N ILE A 50 -3.02 6.39 -2.85
CA ILE A 50 -3.61 5.08 -3.10
C ILE A 50 -3.64 4.32 -1.78
N ASN A 51 -4.81 3.83 -1.38
CA ASN A 51 -4.97 2.93 -0.25
C ASN A 51 -5.42 1.57 -0.76
N THR A 52 -4.60 0.55 -0.54
CA THR A 52 -4.88 -0.85 -0.92
C THR A 52 -4.66 -1.76 0.29
N SER A 53 -5.23 -2.96 0.25
CA SER A 53 -5.01 -3.96 1.28
C SER A 53 -3.53 -4.27 1.41
N PHE A 54 -3.04 -4.27 2.65
CA PHE A 54 -1.68 -4.72 2.94
C PHE A 54 -1.70 -6.24 3.13
N ASN A 55 -1.49 -6.95 2.03
CA ASN A 55 -1.39 -8.40 1.92
C ASN A 55 -0.78 -8.80 0.57
N VAL A 56 -0.48 -10.09 0.41
CA VAL A 56 -0.27 -10.70 -0.91
C VAL A 56 -1.50 -11.49 -1.34
N ARG A 57 -1.60 -11.80 -2.63
CA ARG A 57 -2.76 -12.52 -3.19
C ARG A 57 -2.88 -13.90 -2.53
N GLY A 58 -4.03 -14.17 -1.92
CA GLY A 58 -4.30 -15.43 -1.23
C GLY A 58 -4.18 -15.35 0.30
N GLU A 59 -3.55 -14.29 0.83
CA GLU A 59 -3.40 -14.08 2.28
C GLU A 59 -4.42 -13.04 2.80
N PRO A 60 -4.86 -13.16 4.09
CA PRO A 60 -5.64 -12.12 4.75
C PRO A 60 -4.82 -10.82 4.92
N ILE A 61 -5.51 -9.73 5.28
CA ILE A 61 -4.83 -8.49 5.68
C ILE A 61 -4.00 -8.75 6.92
N VAL A 62 -2.77 -8.21 6.95
CA VAL A 62 -1.85 -8.34 8.08
C VAL A 62 -2.48 -7.86 9.40
N CYS A 63 -2.21 -8.56 10.50
CA CYS A 63 -2.79 -8.24 11.82
C CYS A 63 -1.73 -8.05 12.90
N THR A 64 -0.58 -8.71 12.77
CA THR A 64 0.55 -8.62 13.70
C THR A 64 1.78 -7.96 13.06
N PRO A 65 2.73 -7.44 13.86
CA PRO A 65 4.01 -6.94 13.32
C PRO A 65 4.78 -7.99 12.52
N ASP A 66 4.72 -9.26 12.95
CA ASP A 66 5.34 -10.38 12.23
C ASP A 66 4.67 -10.60 10.86
N ASP A 67 3.33 -10.54 10.78
CA ASP A 67 2.61 -10.62 9.49
C ASP A 67 3.02 -9.47 8.56
N ALA A 68 3.06 -8.25 9.09
CA ALA A 68 3.44 -7.06 8.34
C ALA A 68 4.88 -7.15 7.83
N TYR A 69 5.81 -7.61 8.66
CA TYR A 69 7.20 -7.82 8.28
C TYR A 69 7.34 -8.92 7.22
N MET A 70 6.67 -10.06 7.37
CA MET A 70 6.73 -11.15 6.40
C MET A 70 6.11 -10.75 5.05
N CYS A 71 4.94 -10.10 5.05
CA CYS A 71 4.32 -9.56 3.84
C CYS A 71 5.22 -8.51 3.18
N PHE A 72 5.81 -7.61 3.96
CA PHE A 72 6.80 -6.65 3.47
C PHE A 72 7.99 -7.35 2.83
N MET A 73 8.57 -8.36 3.50
CA MET A 73 9.75 -9.09 3.03
C MET A 73 9.48 -9.92 1.76
N ARG A 74 8.24 -10.37 1.53
CA ARG A 74 7.81 -11.13 0.33
C ARG A 74 7.36 -10.27 -0.86
N THR A 75 7.22 -8.96 -0.68
CA THR A 75 6.77 -8.04 -1.74
C THR A 75 7.88 -7.12 -2.22
N GLU A 76 7.64 -6.38 -3.30
CA GLU A 76 8.54 -5.36 -3.85
C GLU A 76 8.32 -3.97 -3.19
N MET A 77 7.79 -3.93 -1.97
CA MET A 77 7.64 -2.68 -1.21
C MET A 77 9.02 -2.14 -0.80
N ASP A 78 9.20 -0.82 -0.92
CA ASP A 78 10.46 -0.16 -0.55
C ASP A 78 10.61 0.03 0.97
N TYR A 79 9.53 0.43 1.65
CA TYR A 79 9.54 0.78 3.07
C TYR A 79 8.36 0.17 3.83
N LEU A 80 8.60 -0.19 5.08
CA LEU A 80 7.57 -0.56 6.05
C LEU A 80 7.62 0.40 7.24
N ILE A 81 6.48 1.03 7.54
CA ILE A 81 6.31 1.85 8.73
C ILE A 81 5.38 1.11 9.69
N MET A 82 5.85 0.88 10.93
CA MET A 82 5.07 0.28 12.00
C MET A 82 5.23 1.11 13.27
N GLY A 83 4.22 1.90 13.61
CA GLY A 83 4.34 2.87 14.70
C GLY A 83 5.51 3.83 14.48
N ASN A 84 6.50 3.80 15.37
CA ASN A 84 7.70 4.64 15.31
C ASN A 84 8.89 3.98 14.61
N TYR A 85 8.70 2.81 14.01
CA TYR A 85 9.74 2.08 13.29
C TYR A 85 9.58 2.29 11.78
N LEU A 86 10.68 2.62 11.12
CA LEU A 86 10.81 2.69 9.66
C LEU A 86 11.86 1.69 9.23
N LEU A 87 11.48 0.75 8.39
CA LEU A 87 12.38 -0.24 7.81
C LEU A 87 12.54 0.08 6.31
N ASP A 88 13.79 0.25 5.86
CA ASP A 88 14.14 0.21 4.44
C ASP A 88 14.44 -1.24 4.05
N LYS A 89 13.80 -1.70 2.97
CA LYS A 89 14.00 -3.04 2.42
C LYS A 89 15.46 -3.34 2.12
N LYS A 90 16.23 -2.34 1.71
CA LYS A 90 17.66 -2.47 1.35
C LYS A 90 18.55 -2.78 2.56
N ASP A 91 18.09 -2.45 3.76
CA ASP A 91 18.81 -2.72 5.00
C ASP A 91 18.43 -4.08 5.62
N GLN A 92 17.41 -4.77 5.07
CA GLN A 92 16.95 -6.04 5.61
C GLN A 92 17.72 -7.22 5.00
N LYS A 93 17.96 -8.25 5.82
CA LYS A 93 18.51 -9.51 5.32
C LYS A 93 17.45 -10.27 4.53
N PRO A 94 17.79 -10.89 3.38
CA PRO A 94 16.89 -11.80 2.68
C PRO A 94 16.35 -12.89 3.62
N LEU A 95 15.14 -13.37 3.36
CA LEU A 95 14.59 -14.49 4.11
C LEU A 95 15.40 -15.77 3.80
N ASP A 96 15.92 -16.43 4.84
CA ASP A 96 16.74 -17.65 4.69
C ASP A 96 15.96 -18.84 4.13
N SER A 97 14.66 -18.89 4.40
CA SER A 97 13.74 -19.93 3.93
C SER A 97 12.41 -19.29 3.55
N ASP A 98 12.33 -18.71 2.35
CA ASP A 98 11.01 -18.38 1.80
C ASP A 98 10.33 -19.69 1.41
N ILE A 99 9.51 -20.20 2.33
CA ILE A 99 8.54 -21.26 2.02
C ILE A 99 7.71 -20.68 0.86
N ASP A 100 7.55 -21.46 -0.21
CA ASP A 100 6.78 -21.08 -1.40
C ASP A 100 5.31 -20.90 -1.00
N TRP A 101 4.97 -19.75 -0.43
CA TRP A 101 3.65 -19.40 0.11
C TRP A 101 2.57 -19.47 -0.96
N ARG A 102 2.97 -19.36 -2.24
CA ARG A 102 2.10 -19.59 -3.40
C ARG A 102 1.57 -21.01 -3.49
N LYS A 103 2.20 -21.98 -2.81
CA LYS A 103 1.74 -23.38 -2.73
C LYS A 103 0.81 -23.65 -1.55
N GLU A 104 0.89 -22.88 -0.46
CA GLU A 104 0.04 -23.08 0.72
C GLU A 104 -1.38 -22.53 0.52
N PHE A 105 -1.51 -21.44 -0.23
CA PHE A 105 -2.81 -20.86 -0.57
C PHE A 105 -3.12 -21.11 -2.04
N VAL A 106 -3.56 -22.34 -2.35
CA VAL A 106 -4.14 -22.66 -3.66
C VAL A 106 -5.38 -21.79 -3.83
N LEU A 107 -5.31 -20.85 -4.77
CA LEU A 107 -6.47 -20.10 -5.23
C LEU A 107 -7.25 -20.98 -6.21
N ASP A 108 -8.56 -21.05 -6.04
CA ASP A 108 -9.49 -21.43 -7.11
C ASP A 108 -9.37 -20.46 -8.31
#